data_AF-A0AAV1Z3R8-F1
#
_entry.id   AF-A0AAV1Z3R8-F1
#
_cell.length_a   1.000
_cell.length_b   1.000
_cell.length_c   1.000
_cell.angle_alpha   90.00
_cell.angle_beta   90.00
_cell.angle_gamma   90.00
#
_symmetry.space_group_name_H-M   'P 1'
#
loop_
_entity.id
_entity.type
_entity.pdbx_description
1 polymer ?
#
loop_
_entity_poly.entity_id
_entity_poly.type
_entity_poly.pdbx_seq_one_letter_code
_entity_poly.pdbx_strand_id
1 'polypeptide(L)'
;MPWHLRYIGQPEIGDKNRATMIRSCIDVDTSNNVVQFLNELGFRLDYEFVLKGFMFRKGRMKVTVAKVCRLLQQNNPDSIEPVSQSYLVELSVVAPTGQEALADEMKAFSEQLKPLVQLDKFDHRRLQHV
;
A
#
# COMPACT_ATOMS: atom_id res chain seq x y z
N MET A 1 -11.73 -2.78 16.50
CA MET A 1 -11.18 -1.70 15.65
C MET A 1 -12.21 -1.40 14.56
N PRO A 2 -12.49 -0.12 14.23
CA PRO A 2 -13.34 0.21 13.10
C PRO A 2 -12.68 -0.29 11.80
N TRP A 3 -13.49 -0.70 10.83
CA TRP A 3 -13.00 -1.14 9.53
C TRP A 3 -12.88 0.06 8.59
N HIS A 4 -11.87 0.04 7.72
CA HIS A 4 -11.72 1.00 6.63
C HIS A 4 -11.83 0.25 5.30
N LEU A 5 -12.70 0.74 4.41
CA LEU A 5 -12.82 0.24 3.06
C LEU A 5 -12.03 1.16 2.12
N ARG A 6 -11.16 0.56 1.31
CA ARG A 6 -10.31 1.29 0.37
C ARG A 6 -10.43 0.71 -1.04
N TYR A 7 -10.79 1.54 -1.99
CA TYR A 7 -10.61 1.27 -3.41
C TYR A 7 -9.24 1.79 -3.86
N ILE A 8 -8.48 0.98 -4.60
CA ILE A 8 -7.23 1.37 -5.26
C ILE A 8 -7.40 1.16 -6.77
N GLY A 9 -7.31 2.26 -7.53
CA GLY A 9 -7.37 2.22 -8.98
C GLY A 9 -6.08 1.71 -9.62
N GLN A 10 -6.13 1.51 -10.93
CA GLN A 10 -4.96 1.17 -11.72
C GLN A 10 -3.92 2.29 -11.67
N PRO A 11 -2.61 1.98 -11.77
CA PRO A 11 -1.59 3.00 -12.00
C PRO A 11 -1.93 3.84 -13.22
N GLU A 12 -1.81 5.16 -13.09
CA GLU A 12 -1.91 6.05 -14.25
C GLU A 12 -0.81 5.70 -15.25
N ILE A 13 -1.21 5.46 -16.50
CA ILE A 13 -0.28 5.29 -17.62
C ILE A 13 0.17 6.70 -18.00
N GLY A 14 1.31 7.11 -17.46
CA GLY A 14 1.88 8.45 -17.65
C GLY A 14 3.37 8.41 -17.99
N ASP A 15 3.98 9.60 -18.01
CA ASP A 15 5.39 9.81 -18.37
C ASP A 15 6.33 8.84 -17.64
N LYS A 16 7.13 8.09 -18.42
CA LYS A 16 8.15 7.18 -17.89
C LYS A 16 9.14 7.93 -16.98
N ASN A 17 9.35 9.22 -17.22
CA ASN A 17 10.26 10.08 -16.46
C ASN A 17 9.69 10.52 -15.10
N ARG A 18 8.40 10.32 -14.83
CA ARG A 18 7.83 10.68 -13.53
C ARG A 18 8.49 9.86 -12.42
N ALA A 19 8.91 10.54 -11.36
CA ALA A 19 9.66 9.93 -10.26
C ALA A 19 8.84 8.93 -9.43
N THR A 20 7.52 9.11 -9.39
CA THR A 20 6.60 8.31 -8.59
C THR A 20 5.50 7.70 -9.45
N MET A 21 4.93 6.61 -8.94
CA MET A 21 3.70 6.03 -9.50
C MET A 21 2.49 6.71 -8.84
N ILE A 22 1.46 6.99 -9.65
CA ILE A 22 0.20 7.59 -9.19
C ILE A 22 -0.96 6.62 -9.42
N ARG A 23 -1.88 6.57 -8.46
CA ARG A 23 -3.11 5.79 -8.49
C ARG A 23 -4.23 6.59 -7.84
N SER A 24 -5.46 6.40 -8.33
CA SER A 24 -6.63 6.86 -7.59
C SER A 24 -6.83 5.99 -6.36
N CYS A 25 -7.26 6.60 -5.25
CA CYS A 25 -7.72 5.87 -4.08
C CYS A 25 -8.96 6.54 -3.51
N ILE A 26 -9.86 5.73 -2.96
CA ILE A 26 -11.05 6.20 -2.23
C ILE A 26 -11.04 5.46 -0.91
N ASP A 27 -11.05 6.23 0.19
CA ASP A 27 -11.05 5.73 1.56
C ASP A 27 -12.40 6.06 2.21
N VAL A 28 -13.01 5.07 2.86
CA VAL A 28 -14.29 5.22 3.57
C VAL A 28 -14.21 4.54 4.93
N ASP A 29 -14.63 5.27 5.96
CA ASP A 29 -14.81 4.72 7.31
C ASP A 29 -16.09 3.89 7.34
N THR A 30 -16.02 2.71 7.96
CA THR A 30 -17.15 1.77 7.95
C THR A 30 -17.48 1.25 9.35
N SER A 31 -18.73 0.82 9.51
CA SER A 31 -19.16 0.04 10.67
C SER A 31 -18.58 -1.38 10.63
N ASN A 32 -18.70 -2.09 11.74
CA ASN A 32 -18.20 -3.45 11.91
C ASN A 32 -18.87 -4.52 11.03
N ASN A 33 -19.98 -4.21 10.35
CA ASN A 33 -20.71 -5.11 9.46
C ASN A 33 -20.26 -5.04 7.98
N VAL A 34 -19.18 -4.32 7.67
CA VAL A 34 -18.73 -4.12 6.27
C VAL A 34 -18.50 -5.43 5.51
N VAL A 35 -17.97 -6.46 6.17
CA VAL A 35 -17.71 -7.77 5.54
C VAL A 35 -19.01 -8.44 5.11
N GLN A 36 -20.03 -8.40 5.98
CA GLN A 36 -21.36 -8.93 5.67
C GLN A 36 -22.01 -8.13 4.52
N PHE A 37 -21.96 -6.80 4.60
CA PHE A 37 -22.50 -5.93 3.56
C PHE A 37 -21.88 -6.20 2.18
N LEU A 38 -20.56 -6.37 2.10
CA LEU A 38 -19.87 -6.71 0.85
C LEU A 38 -20.29 -8.09 0.32
N ASN A 39 -20.45 -9.09 1.19
CA ASN A 39 -20.93 -10.41 0.80
C ASN A 39 -22.37 -10.36 0.25
N GLU A 40 -23.25 -9.56 0.86
CA GLU A 40 -24.64 -9.36 0.41
C GLU A 40 -24.70 -8.63 -0.96
N LEU A 41 -23.73 -7.77 -1.25
CA LEU A 41 -23.54 -7.17 -2.58
C LEU A 41 -22.97 -8.15 -3.63
N GLY A 42 -22.58 -9.36 -3.22
CA GLY A 42 -22.06 -10.41 -4.11
C GLY A 42 -20.53 -10.44 -4.21
N PHE A 43 -19.79 -9.66 -3.41
CA PHE A 43 -18.34 -9.81 -3.33
C PHE A 43 -17.97 -11.13 -2.63
N ARG A 44 -16.80 -11.65 -2.98
CA ARG A 44 -16.19 -12.81 -2.31
C ARG A 44 -14.79 -12.43 -1.89
N LEU A 45 -14.36 -12.94 -0.74
CA LEU A 45 -12.98 -12.80 -0.30
C LEU A 45 -12.07 -13.51 -1.30
N ASP A 46 -11.13 -12.77 -1.88
CA ASP A 46 -10.11 -13.30 -2.79
C ASP A 46 -8.88 -13.76 -1.98
N TYR A 47 -8.30 -12.84 -1.20
CA TYR A 47 -7.18 -13.12 -0.30
C TYR A 47 -7.19 -12.21 0.94
N GLU A 48 -6.47 -12.65 1.97
CA GLU A 48 -6.24 -11.92 3.21
C GLU A 48 -4.78 -12.06 3.66
N PHE A 49 -4.24 -11.01 4.28
CA PHE A 49 -2.88 -10.98 4.81
C PHE A 49 -2.75 -9.91 5.90
N VAL A 50 -1.69 -10.01 6.70
CA VAL A 50 -1.34 -9.03 7.73
C VAL A 50 -0.01 -8.36 7.38
N LEU A 51 0.03 -7.03 7.44
CA LEU A 51 1.29 -6.28 7.45
C LEU A 51 1.74 -6.06 8.89
N LYS A 52 2.88 -6.63 9.27
CA LYS A 52 3.46 -6.46 10.61
C LYS A 52 4.78 -5.71 10.53
N GLY A 53 4.85 -4.54 11.16
CA GLY A 53 6.08 -3.74 11.19
C GLY A 53 5.86 -2.32 11.67
N PHE A 54 6.63 -1.40 11.11
CA PHE A 54 6.72 0.00 11.54
C PHE A 54 6.11 0.94 10.51
N MET A 55 5.54 2.04 10.99
CA MET A 55 5.05 3.14 10.17
C MET A 55 5.65 4.45 10.68
N PHE A 56 6.30 5.19 9.78
CA PHE A 56 6.90 6.48 10.03
C PHE A 56 6.17 7.56 9.22
N ARG A 57 6.19 8.79 9.71
CA ARG A 57 5.61 9.95 9.02
C ARG A 57 6.59 11.11 8.96
N LYS A 58 6.70 11.73 7.79
CA LYS A 58 7.36 13.02 7.57
C LYS A 58 6.38 13.95 6.86
N GLY A 59 5.70 14.80 7.61
CA GLY A 59 4.57 15.58 7.09
C GLY A 59 3.49 14.65 6.52
N ARG A 60 3.20 14.81 5.22
CA ARG A 60 2.21 13.99 4.49
C ARG A 60 2.76 12.66 3.97
N MET A 61 4.09 12.46 4.01
CA MET A 61 4.73 11.23 3.57
C MET A 61 4.61 10.16 4.64
N LYS A 62 4.10 8.99 4.24
CA LYS A 62 4.03 7.79 5.05
C LYS A 62 5.08 6.81 4.54
N VAL A 63 5.92 6.30 5.44
CA VAL A 63 6.85 5.21 5.16
C VAL A 63 6.42 4.00 5.96
N THR A 64 6.18 2.87 5.31
CA THR A 64 5.95 1.58 5.97
C THR A 64 7.16 0.69 5.79
N VAL A 65 7.56 0.00 6.86
CA VAL A 65 8.60 -1.03 6.85
C VAL A 65 7.97 -2.26 7.50
N ALA A 66 7.46 -3.19 6.70
CA ALA A 66 6.62 -4.27 7.21
C ALA A 66 6.91 -5.62 6.55
N LYS A 67 6.73 -6.70 7.30
CA LYS A 67 6.63 -8.05 6.74
C LYS A 67 5.19 -8.30 6.29
N VAL A 68 5.06 -8.91 5.11
CA VAL A 68 3.80 -9.49 4.65
C VAL A 68 3.68 -10.86 5.30
N CYS A 69 2.60 -11.08 6.03
CA CYS A 69 2.32 -12.35 6.69
C CYS A 69 1.01 -12.94 6.16
N ARG A 70 1.02 -14.23 5.83
CA ARG A 70 -0.23 -14.96 5.55
C ARG A 70 -0.88 -15.38 6.86
N LEU A 71 -2.20 -15.50 6.87
CA LEU A 71 -2.94 -16.06 8.00
C LEU A 71 -2.86 -17.59 7.94
N LEU A 72 -2.62 -18.21 9.09
CA LEU A 72 -2.69 -19.67 9.27
C LEU A 72 -4.11 -20.14 9.55
N GLN A 73 -4.94 -19.25 10.10
CA GLN A 73 -6.36 -19.45 10.35
C GLN A 73 -7.13 -18.22 9.89
N GLN A 74 -8.19 -18.45 9.10
CA GLN A 74 -8.99 -17.37 8.55
C GLN A 74 -9.58 -16.48 9.65
N ASN A 75 -9.58 -15.17 9.43
CA ASN A 75 -10.05 -14.16 10.39
C ASN A 75 -9.31 -14.12 11.74
N ASN A 76 -8.15 -14.77 11.88
CA ASN A 76 -7.33 -14.73 13.10
C ASN A 76 -6.00 -13.98 12.86
N PRO A 77 -5.93 -12.67 13.12
CA PRO A 77 -4.73 -11.86 12.84
C PRO A 77 -3.54 -12.16 13.76
N ASP A 78 -3.73 -12.93 14.83
CA ASP A 78 -2.65 -13.37 15.73
C ASP A 78 -1.98 -14.67 15.24
N SER A 79 -2.68 -15.44 14.40
CA SER A 79 -2.18 -16.68 13.82
C SER A 79 -1.61 -16.42 12.43
N ILE A 80 -0.39 -15.90 12.39
CA ILE A 80 0.26 -15.44 11.15
C ILE A 80 1.68 -15.97 10.99
N GLU A 81 2.11 -16.11 9.74
CA GLU A 81 3.51 -16.39 9.42
C GLU A 81 4.03 -15.52 8.26
N PRO A 82 5.29 -15.03 8.33
CA PRO A 82 5.87 -14.24 7.25
C PRO A 82 5.99 -15.04 5.96
N VAL A 83 5.60 -14.44 4.83
CA VAL A 83 5.72 -15.08 3.50
C VAL A 83 7.17 -15.08 2.99
N SER A 84 8.02 -14.20 3.54
CA SER A 84 9.44 -14.14 3.23
C SER A 84 10.23 -13.56 4.41
N GLN A 85 11.56 -13.61 4.32
CA GLN A 85 12.45 -12.99 5.32
C GLN A 85 12.63 -11.48 5.12
N SER A 86 12.30 -10.96 3.94
CA SER A 86 12.48 -9.56 3.58
C SER A 86 11.40 -8.66 4.18
N TYR A 87 11.74 -7.39 4.40
CA TYR A 87 10.78 -6.34 4.66
C TYR A 87 10.35 -5.69 3.34
N LEU A 88 9.06 -5.38 3.24
CA LEU A 88 8.54 -4.48 2.23
C LEU A 88 8.65 -3.05 2.75
N VAL A 89 9.34 -2.19 2.00
CA VAL A 89 9.42 -0.76 2.29
C VAL A 89 8.60 0.01 1.25
N GLU A 90 7.59 0.76 1.70
CA GLU A 90 6.76 1.61 0.86
C GLU A 90 6.84 3.05 1.33
N LEU A 91 7.13 3.98 0.41
CA LEU A 91 6.91 5.41 0.59
C LEU A 91 5.67 5.82 -0.20
N SER A 92 4.65 6.35 0.48
CA SER A 92 3.41 6.78 -0.14
C SER A 92 2.90 8.11 0.42
N VAL A 93 2.15 8.83 -0.42
CA VAL A 93 1.45 10.08 -0.07
C VAL A 93 0.04 9.99 -0.63
N VAL A 94 -0.96 10.41 0.14
CA VAL A 94 -2.32 10.65 -0.34
C VAL A 94 -2.50 12.16 -0.51
N ALA A 95 -2.91 12.58 -1.70
CA ALA A 95 -3.10 13.99 -2.02
C ALA A 95 -4.24 14.19 -3.03
N PRO A 96 -4.86 15.38 -3.06
CA PRO A 96 -5.74 15.78 -4.15
C PRO A 96 -5.05 15.70 -5.52
N THR A 97 -5.85 15.50 -6.57
CA THR A 97 -5.37 15.47 -7.95
C THR A 97 -4.65 16.77 -8.34
N GLY A 98 -3.60 16.67 -9.16
CA GLY A 98 -2.87 17.83 -9.71
C GLY A 98 -1.68 18.33 -8.88
N GLN A 99 -1.31 17.67 -7.78
CA GLN A 99 -0.15 18.05 -6.97
C GLN A 99 1.17 17.43 -7.49
N GLU A 100 1.65 17.89 -8.65
CA GLU A 100 2.80 17.25 -9.33
C GLU A 100 4.12 17.39 -8.56
N ALA A 101 4.32 18.52 -7.86
CA ALA A 101 5.53 18.79 -7.07
C ALA A 101 5.80 17.74 -5.98
N LEU A 102 4.77 17.02 -5.53
CA LEU A 102 4.93 15.94 -4.54
C LEU A 102 5.83 14.82 -5.05
N ALA A 103 5.84 14.54 -6.36
CA ALA A 103 6.68 13.50 -6.92
C ALA A 103 8.17 13.81 -6.73
N ASP A 104 8.56 15.07 -6.93
CA ASP A 104 9.94 15.52 -6.76
C ASP A 104 10.33 15.59 -5.27
N GLU A 105 9.42 16.02 -4.40
CA GLU A 105 9.64 15.98 -2.95
C GLU A 105 9.85 14.55 -2.45
N MET A 106 9.02 13.59 -2.92
CA MET A 106 9.16 12.18 -2.58
C MET A 106 10.49 11.62 -3.09
N LYS A 107 10.91 12.00 -4.30
CA LYS A 107 12.22 11.61 -4.86
C LYS A 107 13.37 12.17 -4.04
N ALA A 108 13.34 13.45 -3.70
CA ALA A 108 14.37 14.08 -2.88
C ALA A 108 14.47 13.40 -1.50
N PHE A 109 13.34 13.04 -0.90
CA PHE A 109 13.32 12.30 0.35
C PHE A 109 13.86 10.87 0.19
N SER A 110 13.53 10.15 -0.89
CA SER A 110 14.09 8.80 -1.12
C SER A 110 15.60 8.82 -1.30
N GLU A 111 16.16 9.85 -1.93
CA GLU A 111 17.63 10.02 -2.04
C GLU A 111 18.30 10.20 -0.68
N GLN A 112 17.66 10.90 0.26
CA GLN A 112 18.18 11.08 1.62
C GLN A 112 18.21 9.78 2.44
N LEU A 113 17.45 8.76 2.05
CA LEU A 113 17.45 7.46 2.71
C LEU A 113 18.59 6.55 2.25
N LYS A 114 19.35 6.95 1.21
CA LYS A 114 20.51 6.18 0.77
C LYS A 114 21.69 6.36 1.76
N PRO A 115 22.48 5.29 2.01
CA PRO A 115 22.38 3.96 1.41
C PRO A 115 21.46 2.99 2.17
N LEU A 116 20.82 3.42 3.27
CA LEU A 116 20.04 2.54 4.15
C LEU A 116 18.88 1.86 3.42
N VAL A 117 18.17 2.61 2.58
CA VAL A 117 17.10 2.10 1.74
C VAL A 117 17.23 2.71 0.35
N GLN A 118 17.13 1.86 -0.67
CA GLN A 118 17.01 2.28 -2.07
C GLN A 118 15.55 2.09 -2.49
N LEU A 119 14.86 3.21 -2.69
CA LEU A 119 13.48 3.21 -3.17
C LEU A 119 13.45 3.55 -4.66
N ASP A 120 12.74 2.74 -5.42
CA ASP A 120 12.52 2.95 -6.85
C ASP A 120 11.03 2.89 -7.17
N LYS A 121 10.65 3.56 -8.27
CA LYS A 121 9.30 3.42 -8.84
C LYS A 121 9.10 1.98 -9.32
N PHE A 122 8.17 1.27 -8.69
CA PHE A 122 7.86 -0.10 -9.06
C PHE A 122 7.04 -0.16 -10.36
N ASP A 123 7.46 -1.01 -11.31
CA ASP A 123 6.74 -1.28 -12.55
C ASP A 123 5.86 -2.53 -12.39
N HIS A 124 4.55 -2.34 -12.32
CA HIS A 124 3.58 -3.43 -12.13
C HIS A 124 3.51 -4.43 -13.28
N ARG A 125 3.98 -4.08 -14.48
CA ARG A 125 4.05 -5.03 -15.60
C ARG A 125 5.01 -6.18 -15.30
N ARG A 126 5.97 -5.97 -14.40
CA ARG A 126 6.89 -7.02 -13.94
C ARG A 126 6.18 -8.14 -13.18
N LEU A 127 4.99 -7.90 -12.64
CA LEU A 127 4.18 -8.91 -11.95
C LEU A 127 3.38 -9.80 -12.90
N GLN A 128 3.20 -9.39 -14.16
CA GLN A 128 2.42 -10.18 -15.15
C GLN A 128 3.22 -11.35 -15.75
N HIS A 129 4.53 -11.43 -15.47
CA HIS A 129 5.45 -12.45 -15.97
C HIS A 129 5.96 -13.40 -14.88
N VAL A 130 5.29 -13.44 -13.72
CA VAL A 130 5.60 -14.36 -12.61
C VAL A 130 4.53 -15.44 -12.56
#